data_AF-A0A2E4EBT8-F1
#
_entry.id   AF-A0A2E4EBT8-F1
#
_cell.length_a   1.000
_cell.length_b   1.000
_cell.length_c   1.000
_cell.angle_alpha   90.00
_cell.angle_beta   90.00
_cell.angle_gamma   90.00
#
_symmetry.space_group_name_H-M   'P 1'
#
loop_
_entity.id
_entity.type
_entity.pdbx_description
1 polymer ?
#
loop_
_entity_poly.entity_id
_entity_poly.type
_entity_poly.pdbx_seq_one_letter_code
_entity_poly.pdbx_strand_id
1 'polypeptide(L)'
;MMIVVSVGGSGVMYYAQALYQSNLTMQNNMIGMAAINQLKSSAIHENGRYYLPFGINDTNHHQLPATFVGARTTQVGVPLVYCPYAPNTLTTANNEVLTSDTESYGVVTNATLSPLGKEYVIESETSPVAGMLGAIIIPKKKMALPKCSDITINAAGQFTLQNDSRAMGTVFGLMEADLAFTGEYELNEYVEKVGGAEELQEVMTRVAQSPTKSAVITLEQGETFTLTSSFILESAHQFKHRHVVIKSDNVANPATITATGAAVMQWKDINVTLEGVSFSSQITNESLRANVSLNDVSSARWVSKESELSLEDVSFGVNGSTNPAIELYQSNVSHLAGQVAFQGGGSVVVGMEGGSWNTDGGNIFLTMRNANFGIQVDTGEWSHRRGTMFVSTNGNPTLAMFSGPESSVRFSNMTWDQSGSTDYSIYVAGHAYITDSNIRTGNRSDVGIHTDAGSVLRMNNSVIGTNSARPGVGLTDAGASTISGNVSVYAGTCTAQGLYEDDSEVKVTYELAYLAWPHGAIETMPTDATVDSPEIAEYFQRATINCL
;
A
#
# COMPACT_ATOMS: atom_id res chain seq x y z
N MET A 1 -22.95 -24.85 -43.95
CA MET A 1 -22.16 -24.85 -42.70
C MET A 1 -21.80 -23.41 -42.36
N MET A 2 -22.71 -22.67 -41.71
CA MET A 2 -22.50 -21.28 -41.30
C MET A 2 -23.52 -20.93 -40.20
N ILE A 3 -23.52 -21.70 -39.10
CA ILE A 3 -24.28 -21.40 -37.87
C ILE A 3 -23.48 -21.96 -36.68
N VAL A 4 -22.24 -21.51 -36.47
CA VAL A 4 -21.49 -21.78 -35.22
C VAL A 4 -20.65 -20.57 -34.76
N VAL A 5 -20.55 -19.47 -35.53
CA VAL A 5 -19.68 -18.32 -35.18
C VAL A 5 -20.42 -17.17 -34.48
N SER A 6 -21.76 -17.17 -34.42
CA SER A 6 -22.51 -16.04 -33.83
C SER A 6 -22.81 -16.14 -32.33
N VAL A 7 -22.61 -17.30 -31.70
CA VAL A 7 -22.97 -17.52 -30.27
C VAL A 7 -21.80 -17.18 -29.33
N GLY A 8 -20.56 -17.31 -29.78
CA GLY A 8 -19.36 -16.95 -29.01
C GLY A 8 -19.18 -15.43 -28.85
N GLY A 9 -19.53 -14.64 -29.87
CA GLY A 9 -19.41 -13.18 -29.84
C GLY A 9 -20.39 -12.51 -28.87
N SER A 10 -21.63 -13.00 -28.77
CA SER A 10 -22.63 -12.49 -27.84
C SER A 10 -22.35 -12.89 -26.38
N GLY A 11 -21.77 -14.08 -26.15
CA GLY A 11 -21.34 -14.51 -24.82
C GLY A 11 -20.18 -13.66 -24.26
N VAL A 12 -19.16 -13.39 -25.09
CA VAL A 12 -18.03 -12.52 -24.72
C VAL A 12 -18.48 -11.07 -24.52
N MET A 13 -19.40 -10.56 -25.36
CA MET A 13 -19.96 -9.21 -25.18
C MET A 13 -20.82 -9.09 -23.92
N TYR A 14 -21.63 -10.10 -23.61
CA TYR A 14 -22.44 -10.11 -22.38
C TYR A 14 -21.55 -10.22 -21.13
N TYR A 15 -20.50 -11.04 -21.18
CA TYR A 15 -19.52 -11.16 -20.11
C TYR A 15 -18.71 -9.87 -19.93
N ALA A 16 -18.23 -9.26 -21.01
CA ALA A 16 -17.53 -7.97 -20.97
C ALA A 16 -18.44 -6.84 -20.47
N GLN A 17 -19.72 -6.84 -20.85
CA GLN A 17 -20.70 -5.87 -20.36
C GLN A 17 -21.01 -6.09 -18.86
N ALA A 18 -21.13 -7.34 -18.41
CA ALA A 18 -21.32 -7.66 -17.01
C ALA A 18 -20.09 -7.27 -16.16
N LEU A 19 -18.87 -7.55 -16.64
CA LEU A 19 -17.63 -7.12 -16.00
C LEU A 19 -17.50 -5.59 -15.96
N TYR A 20 -17.85 -4.90 -17.05
CA TYR A 20 -17.84 -3.44 -17.12
C TYR A 20 -18.84 -2.82 -16.13
N GLN A 21 -20.07 -3.34 -16.05
CA GLN A 21 -21.07 -2.89 -15.07
C GLN A 21 -20.65 -3.20 -13.62
N SER A 22 -20.00 -4.34 -13.40
CA SER A 22 -19.44 -4.70 -12.09
C SER A 22 -18.31 -3.75 -11.68
N ASN A 23 -17.36 -3.47 -12.57
CA ASN A 23 -16.27 -2.52 -12.33
C ASN A 23 -16.79 -1.10 -12.07
N LEU A 24 -17.78 -0.63 -12.84
CA LEU A 24 -18.40 0.67 -12.58
C LEU A 24 -19.11 0.72 -11.22
N THR A 25 -19.79 -0.37 -10.83
CA THR A 25 -20.44 -0.44 -9.52
C THR A 25 -19.42 -0.43 -8.39
N MET A 26 -18.33 -1.19 -8.53
CA MET A 26 -17.24 -1.22 -7.55
C MET A 26 -16.56 0.15 -7.43
N GLN A 27 -16.26 0.81 -8.55
CA GLN A 27 -15.68 2.15 -8.57
C GLN A 27 -16.61 3.20 -7.96
N ASN A 28 -17.89 3.17 -8.30
CA ASN A 28 -18.88 4.07 -7.69
C ASN A 28 -18.94 3.85 -6.17
N ASN A 29 -18.90 2.60 -5.71
CA ASN A 29 -18.83 2.30 -4.28
C ASN A 29 -17.56 2.85 -3.63
N MET A 30 -16.39 2.71 -4.26
CA MET A 30 -15.13 3.30 -3.77
C MET A 30 -15.23 4.83 -3.67
N ILE A 31 -15.77 5.51 -4.68
CA ILE A 31 -15.94 6.97 -4.68
C ILE A 31 -16.94 7.41 -3.61
N GLY A 32 -18.07 6.70 -3.48
CA GLY A 32 -19.08 6.98 -2.46
C GLY A 32 -18.54 6.81 -1.03
N MET A 33 -17.76 5.75 -0.78
CA MET A 33 -17.09 5.55 0.50
C MET A 33 -16.01 6.59 0.76
N ALA A 34 -15.19 6.94 -0.24
CA ALA A 34 -14.18 7.99 -0.11
C ALA A 34 -14.82 9.34 0.22
N ALA A 35 -15.92 9.69 -0.44
CA ALA A 35 -16.71 10.89 -0.17
C ALA A 35 -17.25 10.91 1.26
N ILE A 36 -17.81 9.80 1.75
CA ILE A 36 -18.28 9.68 3.13
C ILE A 36 -17.13 9.76 4.13
N ASN A 37 -15.99 9.12 3.88
CA ASN A 37 -14.84 9.18 4.77
C ASN A 37 -14.26 10.60 4.83
N GLN A 38 -14.27 11.33 3.73
CA GLN A 38 -13.85 12.73 3.70
C GLN A 38 -14.86 13.64 4.42
N LEU A 39 -16.16 13.33 4.36
CA LEU A 39 -17.19 14.02 5.16
C LEU A 39 -16.98 13.73 6.65
N LYS A 40 -16.65 12.48 7.00
CA LYS A 40 -16.31 12.08 8.38
C LYS A 40 -15.14 12.89 8.93
N SER A 41 -14.04 12.99 8.19
CA SER A 41 -12.88 13.75 8.62
C SER A 41 -13.08 15.27 8.62
N SER A 42 -14.09 15.77 7.91
CA SER A 42 -14.40 17.21 7.84
C SER A 42 -15.49 17.66 8.80
N ALA A 43 -16.15 16.71 9.49
CA ALA A 43 -17.16 17.00 10.50
C ALA A 43 -16.52 17.72 11.69
N ILE A 44 -17.27 18.62 12.31
CA ILE A 44 -16.85 19.30 13.54
C ILE A 44 -17.75 18.91 14.70
N HIS A 45 -17.16 18.84 15.89
CA HIS A 45 -17.88 18.56 17.12
C HIS A 45 -17.90 19.80 18.00
N GLU A 46 -19.09 20.29 18.33
CA GLU A 46 -19.28 21.44 19.20
C GLU A 46 -20.53 21.26 20.04
N ASN A 47 -20.46 21.57 21.34
CA ASN A 47 -21.59 21.47 22.28
C ASN A 47 -22.27 20.08 22.31
N GLY A 48 -21.49 19.00 22.12
CA GLY A 48 -21.99 17.62 22.17
C GLY A 48 -22.70 17.16 20.89
N ARG A 49 -22.58 17.92 19.78
CA ARG A 49 -23.24 17.64 18.51
C ARG A 49 -22.24 17.71 17.36
N TYR A 50 -22.51 16.96 16.30
CA TYR A 50 -21.72 16.99 15.08
C TYR A 50 -22.38 17.82 13.99
N TYR A 51 -21.56 18.56 13.27
CA TYR A 51 -21.98 19.38 12.14
C TYR A 51 -21.14 19.06 10.91
N LEU A 52 -21.80 19.00 9.76
CA LEU A 52 -21.16 18.76 8.46
C LEU A 52 -20.95 20.06 7.70
N PRO A 53 -19.92 20.13 6.83
CA PRO A 53 -19.70 21.29 5.97
C PRO A 53 -20.88 21.47 5.01
N PHE A 54 -21.25 22.72 4.72
CA PHE A 54 -22.46 23.01 3.93
C PHE A 54 -22.41 22.44 2.52
N GLY A 55 -21.37 22.71 1.73
CA GLY A 55 -21.29 22.30 0.32
C GLY A 55 -21.61 23.45 -0.64
N ILE A 56 -21.98 23.14 -1.89
CA ILE A 56 -22.24 24.12 -2.95
C ILE A 56 -23.45 23.70 -3.77
N ASN A 57 -24.43 24.59 -3.93
CA ASN A 57 -25.51 24.37 -4.89
C ASN A 57 -24.98 24.49 -6.33
N ASP A 58 -25.14 23.43 -7.12
CA ASP A 58 -25.03 23.49 -8.57
C ASP A 58 -26.42 23.83 -9.16
N THR A 59 -26.57 23.71 -10.48
CA THR A 59 -27.77 24.09 -11.22
C THR A 59 -29.04 23.39 -10.72
N ASN A 60 -28.92 22.12 -10.33
CA ASN A 60 -30.09 21.26 -10.05
C ASN A 60 -29.89 20.23 -8.93
N HIS A 61 -28.77 20.30 -8.21
CA HIS A 61 -28.49 19.48 -7.05
C HIS A 61 -27.42 20.15 -6.19
N HIS A 62 -27.36 19.75 -4.94
CA HIS A 62 -26.33 20.17 -4.02
C HIS A 62 -25.10 19.24 -4.12
N GLN A 63 -23.91 19.85 -4.16
CA GLN A 63 -22.63 19.16 -4.31
C GLN A 63 -21.81 19.26 -3.04
N LEU A 64 -20.90 18.29 -2.87
CA LEU A 64 -19.83 18.37 -1.87
C LEU A 64 -19.02 19.68 -2.01
N PRO A 65 -18.44 20.17 -0.90
CA PRO A 65 -17.60 21.37 -0.90
C PRO A 65 -16.50 21.30 -1.96
N ALA A 66 -16.14 22.44 -2.58
CA ALA A 66 -15.10 22.48 -3.62
C ALA A 66 -13.73 21.96 -3.14
N THR A 67 -13.47 21.96 -1.83
CA THR A 67 -12.25 21.42 -1.22
C THR A 67 -12.16 19.88 -1.28
N PHE A 68 -13.23 19.18 -1.66
CA PHE A 68 -13.28 17.72 -1.76
C PHE A 68 -12.84 17.28 -3.17
N VAL A 69 -11.52 17.32 -3.42
CA VAL A 69 -10.93 16.99 -4.73
C VAL A 69 -11.13 15.51 -5.05
N GLY A 70 -11.66 15.20 -6.24
CA GLY A 70 -11.87 13.82 -6.71
C GLY A 70 -13.16 13.13 -6.25
N ALA A 71 -13.93 13.75 -5.34
CA ALA A 71 -15.15 13.17 -4.76
C ALA A 71 -16.46 13.86 -5.19
N ARG A 72 -16.45 14.77 -6.17
CA ARG A 72 -17.66 15.50 -6.61
C ARG A 72 -18.34 14.88 -7.83
N THR A 73 -17.63 14.05 -8.58
CA THR A 73 -18.12 13.36 -9.79
C THR A 73 -17.49 11.98 -9.90
N THR A 74 -18.20 11.01 -10.46
CA THR A 74 -17.61 9.71 -10.82
C THR A 74 -16.65 9.83 -12.00
N GLN A 75 -15.82 8.81 -12.27
CA GLN A 75 -14.90 8.80 -13.43
C GLN A 75 -15.63 8.95 -14.78
N VAL A 76 -16.90 8.53 -14.86
CA VAL A 76 -17.74 8.68 -16.05
C VAL A 76 -18.55 9.99 -16.06
N GLY A 77 -18.24 10.93 -15.15
CA GLY A 77 -18.82 12.27 -15.10
C GLY A 77 -20.25 12.33 -14.57
N VAL A 78 -20.68 11.34 -13.78
CA VAL A 78 -21.96 11.39 -13.05
C VAL A 78 -21.75 12.20 -11.77
N PRO A 79 -22.55 13.24 -11.49
CA PRO A 79 -22.40 14.05 -10.30
C PRO A 79 -22.81 13.30 -9.04
N LEU A 80 -22.15 13.60 -7.92
CA LEU A 80 -22.56 13.14 -6.59
C LEU A 80 -23.56 14.15 -6.01
N VAL A 81 -24.69 13.67 -5.51
CA VAL A 81 -25.67 14.49 -4.79
C VAL A 81 -25.36 14.42 -3.31
N TYR A 82 -25.14 15.58 -2.68
CA TYR A 82 -24.83 15.71 -1.26
C TYR A 82 -26.01 16.29 -0.49
N CYS A 83 -26.42 15.61 0.58
CA CYS A 83 -27.53 16.01 1.43
C CYS A 83 -27.02 16.22 2.86
N PRO A 84 -26.65 17.45 3.28
CA PRO A 84 -26.28 17.74 4.68
C PRO A 84 -27.52 17.93 5.57
N TYR A 85 -27.47 17.40 6.78
CA TYR A 85 -28.49 17.59 7.82
C TYR A 85 -27.83 18.02 9.14
N ALA A 86 -28.63 18.58 10.04
CA ALA A 86 -28.21 18.93 11.38
C ALA A 86 -29.11 18.27 12.44
N PRO A 87 -28.57 18.02 13.65
CA PRO A 87 -29.35 17.50 14.77
C PRO A 87 -30.30 18.55 15.39
N ASN A 88 -30.15 19.84 15.04
CA ASN A 88 -31.06 20.90 15.48
C ASN A 88 -32.19 21.09 14.47
N THR A 89 -33.41 21.24 14.98
CA THR A 89 -34.59 21.60 14.17
C THR A 89 -34.47 23.02 13.64
N LEU A 90 -34.77 23.20 12.35
CA LEU A 90 -34.79 24.50 11.70
C LEU A 90 -35.77 25.48 12.36
N THR A 91 -35.25 26.63 12.78
CA THR A 91 -36.07 27.76 13.28
C THR A 91 -36.31 28.82 12.20
N THR A 92 -35.26 29.26 11.51
CA THR A 92 -35.32 30.22 10.40
C THR A 92 -34.12 30.02 9.47
N ALA A 93 -34.36 29.57 8.24
CA ALA A 93 -33.29 29.29 7.27
C ALA A 93 -32.54 30.56 6.86
N ASN A 94 -31.21 30.47 6.75
CA ASN A 94 -30.36 31.47 6.12
C ASN A 94 -29.77 30.99 4.78
N ASN A 95 -29.94 29.70 4.47
CA ASN A 95 -29.47 29.07 3.24
C ASN A 95 -30.38 27.90 2.85
N GLU A 96 -30.17 27.35 1.65
CA GLU A 96 -30.96 26.23 1.13
C GLU A 96 -30.09 25.16 0.47
N VAL A 97 -30.51 23.89 0.60
CA VAL A 97 -29.89 22.76 -0.07
C VAL A 97 -30.77 22.36 -1.25
N LEU A 98 -30.23 22.48 -2.46
CA LEU A 98 -30.93 22.13 -3.69
C LEU A 98 -31.01 20.61 -3.88
N THR A 99 -32.22 20.08 -4.05
CA THR A 99 -32.44 18.63 -4.25
C THR A 99 -32.90 18.30 -5.66
N SER A 100 -33.42 19.27 -6.41
CA SER A 100 -33.75 19.18 -7.84
C SER A 100 -33.88 20.58 -8.48
N ASP A 101 -34.28 20.66 -9.75
CA ASP A 101 -34.58 21.93 -10.44
C ASP A 101 -35.69 22.77 -9.77
N THR A 102 -36.55 22.13 -8.96
CA THR A 102 -37.75 22.77 -8.39
C THR A 102 -37.91 22.56 -6.88
N GLU A 103 -36.99 21.87 -6.23
CA GLU A 103 -37.10 21.52 -4.81
C GLU A 103 -35.79 21.80 -4.08
N SER A 104 -35.91 22.36 -2.89
CA SER A 104 -34.84 22.62 -1.93
C SER A 104 -35.38 22.43 -0.51
N TYR A 105 -34.48 22.32 0.47
CA TYR A 105 -34.84 22.39 1.88
C TYR A 105 -33.99 23.41 2.63
N GLY A 106 -34.57 24.03 3.65
CA GLY A 106 -33.93 25.08 4.44
C GLY A 106 -32.87 24.56 5.40
N VAL A 107 -31.80 25.33 5.54
CA VAL A 107 -30.74 25.11 6.55
C VAL A 107 -30.30 26.43 7.18
N VAL A 108 -29.66 26.32 8.34
CA VAL A 108 -28.86 27.40 8.94
C VAL A 108 -27.39 27.02 8.84
N THR A 109 -26.58 27.86 8.20
CA THR A 109 -25.13 27.70 8.17
C THR A 109 -24.42 28.64 9.13
N ASN A 110 -23.28 28.19 9.68
CA ASN A 110 -22.40 29.01 10.51
C ASN A 110 -20.93 28.85 10.07
N ALA A 111 -20.31 29.98 9.70
CA ALA A 111 -18.91 30.05 9.29
C ALA A 111 -17.93 30.25 10.46
N THR A 112 -18.41 30.66 11.64
CA THR A 112 -17.54 30.94 12.80
C THR A 112 -17.07 29.69 13.52
N LEU A 113 -17.68 28.53 13.21
CA LEU A 113 -17.30 27.25 13.81
C LEU A 113 -15.98 26.70 13.29
N SER A 114 -15.42 27.30 12.24
CA SER A 114 -14.14 26.91 11.67
C SER A 114 -13.17 28.10 11.69
N PRO A 115 -11.93 27.93 12.18
CA PRO A 115 -10.91 28.98 12.10
C PRO A 115 -10.53 29.33 10.65
N LEU A 116 -10.92 28.50 9.68
CA LEU A 116 -10.74 28.73 8.24
C LEU A 116 -11.98 29.35 7.56
N GLY A 117 -13.00 29.75 8.33
CA GLY A 117 -14.21 30.39 7.81
C GLY A 117 -15.09 29.49 6.94
N LYS A 118 -14.96 28.17 7.05
CA LYS A 118 -15.81 27.20 6.35
C LYS A 118 -17.21 27.19 6.97
N GLU A 119 -18.24 27.19 6.13
CA GLU A 119 -19.64 27.11 6.56
C GLU A 119 -20.04 25.67 6.92
N TYR A 120 -20.67 25.52 8.09
CA TYR A 120 -21.21 24.25 8.59
C TYR A 120 -22.71 24.35 8.80
N VAL A 121 -23.44 23.26 8.54
CA VAL A 121 -24.90 23.20 8.72
C VAL A 121 -25.21 22.91 10.18
N ILE A 122 -25.81 23.89 10.87
CA ILE A 122 -26.10 23.85 12.30
C ILE A 122 -27.58 23.63 12.62
N GLU A 123 -28.49 23.95 11.70
CA GLU A 123 -29.91 23.59 11.75
C GLU A 123 -30.37 23.15 10.36
N SER A 124 -31.29 22.21 10.27
CA SER A 124 -31.88 21.77 9.00
C SER A 124 -33.33 21.35 9.17
N GLU A 125 -34.05 21.25 8.06
CA GLU A 125 -35.25 20.42 8.02
C GLU A 125 -34.91 18.98 8.44
N THR A 126 -35.91 18.30 9.02
CA THR A 126 -35.72 16.96 9.61
C THR A 126 -35.21 15.97 8.58
N SER A 127 -34.16 15.22 8.93
CA SER A 127 -33.65 14.16 8.07
C SER A 127 -34.70 13.06 7.85
N PRO A 128 -34.76 12.44 6.65
CA PRO A 128 -35.73 11.38 6.35
C PRO A 128 -35.45 10.08 7.13
N VAL A 129 -34.23 9.93 7.65
CA VAL A 129 -33.83 8.86 8.57
C VAL A 129 -33.36 9.51 9.88
N ALA A 130 -33.93 9.08 11.01
CA ALA A 130 -33.59 9.62 12.33
C ALA A 130 -32.11 9.45 12.66
N GLY A 131 -31.44 10.51 13.09
CA GLY A 131 -30.02 10.50 13.44
C GLY A 131 -29.07 10.52 12.24
N MET A 132 -29.55 10.81 11.03
CA MET A 132 -28.70 11.03 9.86
C MET A 132 -28.16 12.45 9.86
N LEU A 133 -26.83 12.60 9.70
CA LEU A 133 -26.15 13.89 9.61
C LEU A 133 -25.83 14.27 8.17
N GLY A 134 -25.69 13.29 7.28
CA GLY A 134 -25.61 13.56 5.85
C GLY A 134 -25.73 12.31 5.00
N ALA A 135 -25.83 12.50 3.69
CA ALA A 135 -25.80 11.42 2.73
C ALA A 135 -25.14 11.84 1.42
N ILE A 136 -24.50 10.88 0.77
CA ILE A 136 -24.02 10.97 -0.61
C ILE A 136 -24.83 10.00 -1.44
N ILE A 137 -25.45 10.51 -2.51
CA ILE A 137 -26.16 9.68 -3.47
C ILE A 137 -25.37 9.69 -4.78
N ILE A 138 -25.04 8.51 -5.28
CA ILE A 138 -24.47 8.34 -6.62
C ILE A 138 -25.60 7.93 -7.56
N PRO A 139 -26.05 8.82 -8.46
CA PRO A 139 -27.03 8.49 -9.48
C PRO A 139 -26.56 7.36 -10.39
N LYS A 140 -27.48 6.53 -10.88
CA LYS A 140 -27.15 5.53 -11.92
C LYS A 140 -26.89 6.17 -13.29
N LYS A 141 -27.40 7.39 -13.52
CA LYS A 141 -27.27 8.15 -14.77
C LYS A 141 -27.17 9.63 -14.45
N LYS A 142 -26.43 10.38 -15.29
CA LYS A 142 -26.16 11.82 -15.10
C LYS A 142 -27.40 12.69 -14.92
N MET A 143 -28.52 12.34 -15.55
CA MET A 143 -29.78 13.10 -15.50
C MET A 143 -30.81 12.54 -14.50
N ALA A 144 -30.51 11.44 -13.82
CA ALA A 144 -31.44 10.79 -12.89
C ALA A 144 -31.13 11.20 -11.45
N LEU A 145 -31.28 12.49 -11.14
CA LEU A 145 -30.92 13.05 -9.83
C LEU A 145 -32.01 12.70 -8.80
N PRO A 146 -31.68 11.92 -7.77
CA PRO A 146 -32.63 11.52 -6.74
C PRO A 146 -32.82 12.60 -5.67
N LYS A 147 -33.97 12.56 -4.99
CA LYS A 147 -34.30 13.49 -3.91
C LYS A 147 -33.69 13.06 -2.59
N CYS A 148 -33.13 14.01 -1.84
CA CYS A 148 -32.62 13.76 -0.49
C CYS A 148 -33.71 13.25 0.46
N SER A 149 -34.96 13.70 0.33
CA SER A 149 -36.10 13.26 1.14
C SER A 149 -36.53 11.81 0.91
N ASP A 150 -36.12 11.20 -0.21
CA ASP A 150 -36.47 9.81 -0.55
C ASP A 150 -35.49 8.79 0.04
N ILE A 151 -34.54 9.21 0.87
CA ILE A 151 -33.63 8.28 1.55
C ILE A 151 -34.39 7.51 2.64
N THR A 152 -34.21 6.20 2.69
CA THR A 152 -34.78 5.32 3.72
C THR A 152 -33.83 4.17 4.03
N ILE A 153 -34.14 3.38 5.06
CA ILE A 153 -33.40 2.16 5.41
C ILE A 153 -34.25 0.94 5.05
N ASN A 154 -33.69 0.01 4.28
CA ASN A 154 -34.37 -1.24 3.93
C ASN A 154 -34.36 -2.25 5.10
N ALA A 155 -35.08 -3.37 4.95
CA ALA A 155 -35.14 -4.42 5.98
C ALA A 155 -33.78 -5.06 6.32
N ALA A 156 -32.76 -4.89 5.46
CA ALA A 156 -31.39 -5.35 5.69
C ALA A 156 -30.50 -4.28 6.35
N GLY A 157 -31.05 -3.14 6.77
CA GLY A 157 -30.30 -2.06 7.41
C GLY A 157 -29.50 -1.18 6.45
N GLN A 158 -29.70 -1.31 5.13
CA GLN A 158 -28.96 -0.54 4.13
C GLN A 158 -29.74 0.71 3.70
N PHE A 159 -29.02 1.81 3.50
CA PHE A 159 -29.58 3.01 2.89
C PHE A 159 -30.02 2.74 1.45
N THR A 160 -31.25 3.12 1.14
CA THR A 160 -31.84 3.00 -0.19
C THR A 160 -32.70 4.22 -0.48
N LEU A 161 -33.10 4.37 -1.74
CA LEU A 161 -34.11 5.34 -2.15
C LEU A 161 -35.50 4.69 -2.18
N GLN A 162 -36.53 5.49 -1.91
CA GLN A 162 -37.94 5.13 -2.03
C GLN A 162 -38.66 6.05 -3.04
N ASN A 163 -39.98 5.90 -3.17
CA ASN A 163 -40.84 6.69 -4.06
C ASN A 163 -40.30 6.74 -5.51
N ASP A 164 -40.39 7.90 -6.13
CA ASP A 164 -39.92 8.15 -7.50
C ASP A 164 -38.40 7.94 -7.64
N SER A 165 -37.65 8.10 -6.55
CA SER A 165 -36.20 7.91 -6.53
C SER A 165 -35.74 6.44 -6.40
N ARG A 166 -36.64 5.46 -6.19
CA ARG A 166 -36.29 4.07 -5.80
C ARG A 166 -35.23 3.37 -6.65
N ALA A 167 -35.13 3.69 -7.94
CA ALA A 167 -34.17 3.08 -8.86
C ALA A 167 -33.07 4.04 -9.35
N MET A 168 -33.00 5.26 -8.81
CA MET A 168 -32.23 6.36 -9.38
C MET A 168 -30.77 6.40 -8.95
N GLY A 169 -30.38 5.74 -7.86
CA GLY A 169 -28.98 5.77 -7.37
C GLY A 169 -28.69 4.82 -6.23
N THR A 170 -27.44 4.87 -5.78
CA THR A 170 -26.94 4.20 -4.56
C THR A 170 -26.72 5.25 -3.48
N VAL A 171 -27.19 4.98 -2.26
CA VAL A 171 -27.09 5.91 -1.12
C VAL A 171 -26.00 5.45 -0.17
N PHE A 172 -25.14 6.39 0.20
CA PHE A 172 -24.16 6.24 1.27
C PHE A 172 -24.56 7.22 2.37
N GLY A 173 -25.16 6.72 3.44
CA GLY A 173 -25.57 7.53 4.59
C GLY A 173 -24.45 7.72 5.59
N LEU A 174 -24.49 8.86 6.28
CA LEU A 174 -23.65 9.17 7.43
C LEU A 174 -24.55 9.48 8.62
N MET A 175 -24.56 8.59 9.59
CA MET A 175 -25.32 8.74 10.83
C MET A 175 -24.50 9.49 11.88
N GLU A 176 -25.17 10.08 12.85
CA GLU A 176 -24.56 10.60 14.08
C GLU A 176 -23.77 9.51 14.80
N ALA A 177 -24.26 8.27 14.82
CA ALA A 177 -23.52 7.12 15.34
C ALA A 177 -22.27 6.75 14.51
N ASP A 178 -22.18 7.18 13.25
CA ASP A 178 -21.00 6.97 12.40
C ASP A 178 -19.96 8.09 12.59
N LEU A 179 -20.44 9.28 12.98
CA LEU A 179 -19.65 10.45 13.35
C LEU A 179 -19.36 10.54 14.83
N ALA A 180 -19.96 9.68 15.67
CA ALA A 180 -19.65 9.52 17.08
C ALA A 180 -18.19 9.10 17.20
N PHE A 181 -17.34 10.09 16.97
CA PHE A 181 -15.97 10.22 17.30
C PHE A 181 -16.04 10.76 18.72
N THR A 182 -16.48 9.94 19.65
CA THR A 182 -16.13 10.21 21.04
C THR A 182 -14.61 10.35 21.03
N GLY A 183 -14.14 11.59 21.07
CA GLY A 183 -12.78 11.96 21.47
C GLY A 183 -12.51 11.50 22.90
N GLU A 184 -13.47 10.84 23.54
CA GLU A 184 -13.24 9.79 24.50
C GLU A 184 -13.12 8.46 23.73
N TYR A 185 -11.90 7.95 23.61
CA TYR A 185 -11.76 6.50 23.53
C TYR A 185 -12.62 5.93 24.65
N GLU A 186 -13.66 5.15 24.32
CA GLU A 186 -14.56 4.62 25.34
C GLU A 186 -13.81 3.74 26.36
N LEU A 187 -12.61 3.28 25.96
CA LEU A 187 -11.55 2.77 26.81
C LEU A 187 -10.30 3.64 26.61
N ASN A 188 -9.97 4.50 27.58
CA ASN A 188 -8.75 5.30 27.59
C ASN A 188 -7.93 4.90 28.82
N GLU A 189 -6.95 4.04 28.61
CA GLU A 189 -6.22 3.40 29.70
C GLU A 189 -4.76 3.86 29.69
N TYR A 190 -4.26 4.19 30.88
CA TYR A 190 -2.84 4.42 31.12
C TYR A 190 -2.31 3.26 31.96
N VAL A 191 -1.25 2.61 31.48
CA VAL A 191 -0.70 1.38 32.08
C VAL A 191 0.70 1.67 32.60
N GLU A 192 0.84 1.66 33.93
CA GLU A 192 2.12 1.73 34.65
C GLU A 192 2.59 0.32 35.02
N LYS A 193 3.89 0.07 35.06
CA LYS A 193 4.40 -1.28 35.40
C LYS A 193 4.29 -1.61 36.89
N VAL A 194 4.40 -0.61 37.76
CA VAL A 194 4.45 -0.81 39.22
C VAL A 194 3.65 0.28 39.94
N GLY A 195 2.45 -0.10 40.37
CA GLY A 195 1.63 0.66 41.31
C GLY A 195 0.30 1.14 40.71
N GLY A 196 -0.81 0.78 41.36
CA GLY A 196 -2.13 1.44 41.22
C GLY A 196 -2.89 1.33 39.89
N ALA A 197 -2.21 1.35 38.74
CA ALA A 197 -2.78 1.16 37.42
C ALA A 197 -2.94 -0.33 37.08
N GLU A 198 -3.91 -0.64 36.22
CA GLU A 198 -4.23 -2.01 35.80
C GLU A 198 -3.12 -2.63 34.95
N GLU A 199 -2.97 -3.97 35.01
CA GLU A 199 -1.99 -4.68 34.20
C GLU A 199 -2.40 -4.65 32.71
N LEU A 200 -1.44 -4.51 31.78
CA LEU A 200 -1.71 -4.52 30.33
C LEU A 200 -2.56 -5.72 29.89
N GLN A 201 -2.36 -6.87 30.54
CA GLN A 201 -3.14 -8.08 30.31
C GLN A 201 -4.65 -7.87 30.53
N GLU A 202 -5.03 -7.17 31.59
CA GLU A 202 -6.43 -6.89 31.93
C GLU A 202 -7.05 -5.90 30.93
N VAL A 203 -6.32 -4.83 30.62
CA VAL A 203 -6.71 -3.82 29.62
C VAL A 203 -6.94 -4.48 28.26
N MET A 204 -5.98 -5.27 27.76
CA MET A 204 -6.10 -5.97 26.48
C MET A 204 -7.28 -6.96 26.48
N THR A 205 -7.55 -7.62 27.61
CA THR A 205 -8.71 -8.51 27.76
C THR A 205 -10.03 -7.74 27.63
N ARG A 206 -10.16 -6.58 28.28
CA ARG A 206 -11.36 -5.75 28.16
C ARG A 206 -11.55 -5.19 26.76
N VAL A 207 -10.47 -4.74 26.12
CA VAL A 207 -10.51 -4.25 24.74
C VAL A 207 -10.92 -5.37 23.78
N ALA A 208 -10.41 -6.60 23.97
CA ALA A 208 -10.83 -7.75 23.18
C ALA A 208 -12.31 -8.10 23.39
N GLN A 209 -12.81 -8.01 24.64
CA GLN A 209 -14.21 -8.25 24.99
C GLN A 209 -15.17 -7.11 24.58
N SER A 210 -14.65 -5.97 24.12
CA SER A 210 -15.42 -4.80 23.72
C SER A 210 -15.27 -4.48 22.22
N PRO A 211 -15.68 -5.38 21.31
CA PRO A 211 -15.41 -5.27 19.87
C PRO A 211 -16.14 -4.11 19.17
N THR A 212 -17.10 -3.46 19.82
CA THR A 212 -17.77 -2.25 19.31
C THR A 212 -17.05 -0.96 19.70
N LYS A 213 -16.08 -1.01 20.62
CA LYS A 213 -15.46 0.15 21.25
C LYS A 213 -14.05 0.38 20.74
N SER A 214 -13.74 1.63 20.40
CA SER A 214 -12.37 2.09 20.15
C SER A 214 -11.61 2.23 21.48
N ALA A 215 -10.29 2.07 21.43
CA ALA A 215 -9.45 2.10 22.62
C ALA A 215 -8.15 2.87 22.38
N VAL A 216 -7.71 3.63 23.38
CA VAL A 216 -6.32 4.09 23.53
C VAL A 216 -5.73 3.41 24.74
N ILE A 217 -4.55 2.84 24.53
CA ILE A 217 -3.72 2.27 25.58
C ILE A 217 -2.42 3.05 25.54
N THR A 218 -2.18 3.83 26.58
CA THR A 218 -0.92 4.55 26.76
C THR A 218 -0.06 3.80 27.76
N LEU A 219 1.16 3.45 27.35
CA LEU A 219 2.11 2.68 28.13
C LEU A 219 3.18 3.62 28.70
N GLU A 220 3.54 3.42 29.97
CA GLU A 220 4.69 4.08 30.59
C GLU A 220 5.97 3.80 29.78
N GLN A 221 6.65 4.87 29.34
CA GLN A 221 7.89 4.83 28.56
C GLN A 221 8.98 3.96 29.18
N GLY A 222 9.75 3.27 28.34
CA GLY A 222 10.89 2.45 28.74
C GLY A 222 10.54 1.21 29.58
N GLU A 223 9.27 1.03 29.94
CA GLU A 223 8.84 -0.11 30.74
C GLU A 223 8.56 -1.36 29.90
N THR A 224 8.55 -2.52 30.57
CA THR A 224 8.27 -3.82 29.95
C THR A 224 6.99 -4.42 30.51
N PHE A 225 6.01 -4.64 29.63
CA PHE A 225 4.70 -5.20 29.93
C PHE A 225 4.64 -6.65 29.46
N THR A 226 4.25 -7.57 30.35
CA THR A 226 4.22 -9.01 30.05
C THR A 226 2.79 -9.49 29.84
N LEU A 227 2.50 -10.01 28.65
CA LEU A 227 1.26 -10.71 28.34
C LEU A 227 1.37 -12.19 28.72
N THR A 228 0.29 -12.77 29.19
CA THR A 228 0.20 -14.21 29.52
C THR A 228 -0.63 -15.00 28.52
N SER A 229 -1.29 -14.32 27.58
CA SER A 229 -2.18 -14.91 26.58
C SER A 229 -2.06 -14.22 25.22
N SER A 230 -2.49 -14.91 24.16
CA SER A 230 -2.72 -14.32 22.83
C SER A 230 -4.01 -13.50 22.81
N PHE A 231 -4.07 -12.51 21.91
CA PHE A 231 -5.24 -11.65 21.73
C PHE A 231 -5.69 -11.59 20.28
N ILE A 232 -7.01 -11.60 20.08
CA ILE A 232 -7.66 -11.28 18.82
C ILE A 232 -8.49 -10.02 19.08
N LEU A 233 -8.10 -8.93 18.45
CA LEU A 233 -8.81 -7.66 18.50
C LEU A 233 -9.54 -7.49 17.19
N GLU A 234 -10.86 -7.65 17.24
CA GLU A 234 -11.71 -7.49 16.06
C GLU A 234 -12.81 -6.45 16.24
N SER A 235 -13.37 -5.96 15.13
CA SER A 235 -14.59 -5.15 15.16
C SER A 235 -15.82 -6.05 15.16
N ALA A 236 -16.85 -5.66 15.91
CA ALA A 236 -18.15 -6.32 15.85
C ALA A 236 -18.86 -6.11 14.50
N HIS A 237 -18.47 -5.07 13.76
CA HIS A 237 -19.09 -4.68 12.51
C HIS A 237 -18.09 -4.81 11.36
N GLN A 238 -18.43 -5.62 10.36
CA GLN A 238 -17.61 -5.85 9.16
C GLN A 238 -17.37 -4.58 8.32
N PHE A 239 -18.19 -3.54 8.49
CA PHE A 239 -18.12 -2.31 7.70
C PHE A 239 -17.77 -1.06 8.52
N LYS A 240 -17.69 -1.18 9.86
CA LYS A 240 -17.29 -0.10 10.76
C LYS A 240 -16.10 -0.60 11.56
N HIS A 241 -14.90 -0.29 11.07
CA HIS A 241 -13.66 -0.61 11.78
C HIS A 241 -13.58 0.23 13.05
N ARG A 242 -13.49 -0.42 14.21
CA ARG A 242 -13.06 0.27 15.44
C ARG A 242 -11.58 0.65 15.34
N HIS A 243 -11.16 1.62 16.13
CA HIS A 243 -9.77 2.06 16.17
C HIS A 243 -9.13 1.67 17.49
N VAL A 244 -8.01 0.95 17.43
CA VAL A 244 -7.20 0.62 18.60
C VAL A 244 -5.86 1.31 18.46
N VAL A 245 -5.47 2.08 19.46
CA VAL A 245 -4.18 2.77 19.52
C VAL A 245 -3.42 2.22 20.72
N ILE A 246 -2.18 1.78 20.49
CA ILE A 246 -1.24 1.47 21.56
C ILE A 246 -0.02 2.36 21.37
N LYS A 247 0.30 3.15 22.37
CA LYS A 247 1.41 4.08 22.29
C LYS A 247 2.21 4.13 23.58
N SER A 248 3.50 4.42 23.48
CA SER A 248 4.25 4.91 24.64
C SER A 248 3.85 6.36 24.93
N ASP A 249 3.86 6.77 26.20
CA ASP A 249 3.73 8.17 26.59
C ASP A 249 4.90 9.05 26.14
N ASN A 250 6.02 8.45 25.73
CA ASN A 250 7.12 9.13 25.03
C ASN A 250 7.72 8.22 23.95
N VAL A 251 7.47 8.57 22.69
CA VAL A 251 7.92 7.82 21.51
C VAL A 251 9.43 7.64 21.44
N ALA A 252 10.20 8.61 21.94
CA ALA A 252 11.67 8.54 21.96
C ALA A 252 12.23 7.50 22.96
N ASN A 253 11.40 6.98 23.86
CA ASN A 253 11.75 5.93 24.82
C ASN A 253 10.69 4.81 24.79
N PRO A 254 10.73 3.94 23.75
CA PRO A 254 9.66 2.99 23.48
C PRO A 254 9.33 2.07 24.65
N ALA A 255 8.04 1.81 24.85
CA ALA A 255 7.59 0.77 25.77
C ALA A 255 7.78 -0.61 25.13
N THR A 256 8.13 -1.62 25.92
CA THR A 256 8.31 -3.00 25.44
C THR A 256 7.13 -3.88 25.84
N ILE A 257 6.52 -4.58 24.88
CA ILE A 257 5.52 -5.62 25.11
C ILE A 257 6.17 -6.99 24.89
N THR A 258 6.10 -7.84 25.90
CA THR A 258 6.64 -9.20 25.89
C THR A 258 5.57 -10.21 26.30
N ALA A 259 5.87 -11.51 26.20
CA ALA A 259 4.94 -12.56 26.63
C ALA A 259 5.65 -13.63 27.46
N THR A 260 4.95 -14.33 28.36
CA THR A 260 5.56 -15.44 29.13
C THR A 260 5.92 -16.65 28.26
N GLY A 261 5.25 -16.78 27.12
CA GLY A 261 5.50 -17.79 26.08
C GLY A 261 5.19 -17.23 24.70
N ALA A 262 5.18 -18.09 23.67
CA ALA A 262 4.78 -17.66 22.33
C ALA A 262 3.33 -17.16 22.32
N ALA A 263 3.12 -15.91 21.95
CA ALA A 263 1.81 -15.26 21.90
C ALA A 263 1.58 -14.64 20.52
N VAL A 264 0.31 -14.54 20.14
CA VAL A 264 -0.13 -13.88 18.90
C VAL A 264 -0.98 -12.68 19.26
N MET A 265 -0.70 -11.55 18.62
CA MET A 265 -1.55 -10.37 18.63
C MET A 265 -2.15 -10.18 17.24
N GLN A 266 -3.41 -10.56 17.10
CA GLN A 266 -4.14 -10.50 15.84
C GLN A 266 -5.07 -9.29 15.78
N TRP A 267 -4.94 -8.50 14.73
CA TRP A 267 -5.71 -7.31 14.41
C TRP A 267 -6.62 -7.61 13.23
N LYS A 268 -7.93 -7.68 13.44
CA LYS A 268 -8.86 -8.18 12.42
C LYS A 268 -10.01 -7.22 12.16
N ASP A 269 -10.22 -6.79 10.92
CA ASP A 269 -11.34 -5.91 10.53
C ASP A 269 -11.38 -4.60 11.38
N ILE A 270 -10.20 -4.04 11.69
CA ILE A 270 -10.01 -2.85 12.53
C ILE A 270 -8.97 -1.89 11.97
N ASN A 271 -8.96 -0.66 12.49
CA ASN A 271 -7.85 0.27 12.34
C ASN A 271 -6.94 0.16 13.56
N VAL A 272 -5.63 0.15 13.35
CA VAL A 272 -4.62 0.04 14.41
C VAL A 272 -3.58 1.14 14.25
N THR A 273 -3.21 1.78 15.34
CA THR A 273 -2.05 2.67 15.41
C THR A 273 -1.12 2.21 16.52
N LEU A 274 0.12 1.91 16.18
CA LEU A 274 1.18 1.57 17.13
C LEU A 274 2.26 2.66 17.06
N GLU A 275 2.57 3.28 18.20
CA GLU A 275 3.48 4.42 18.26
C GLU A 275 4.49 4.30 19.41
N GLY A 276 5.78 4.18 19.11
CA GLY A 276 6.82 4.05 20.14
C GLY A 276 6.69 2.75 20.95
N VAL A 277 6.48 1.61 20.26
CA VAL A 277 6.26 0.31 20.92
C VAL A 277 7.20 -0.74 20.34
N SER A 278 7.82 -1.53 21.21
CA SER A 278 8.67 -2.66 20.87
C SER A 278 8.04 -3.99 21.28
N PHE A 279 7.86 -4.91 20.34
CA PHE A 279 7.42 -6.27 20.60
C PHE A 279 8.62 -7.22 20.67
N SER A 280 8.68 -8.00 21.75
CA SER A 280 9.70 -9.04 21.93
C SER A 280 9.61 -10.16 20.88
N SER A 281 10.63 -11.03 20.84
CA SER A 281 10.64 -12.25 20.02
C SER A 281 9.56 -13.28 20.36
N GLN A 282 8.85 -13.10 21.48
CA GLN A 282 7.79 -14.01 21.92
C GLN A 282 6.43 -13.64 21.31
N ILE A 283 6.30 -12.47 20.70
CA ILE A 283 5.04 -11.99 20.12
C ILE A 283 5.12 -12.01 18.60
N THR A 284 4.14 -12.65 17.97
CA THR A 284 3.87 -12.51 16.53
C THR A 284 2.68 -11.58 16.35
N ASN A 285 2.87 -10.51 15.57
CA ASN A 285 1.78 -9.62 15.18
C ASN A 285 1.15 -10.10 13.86
N GLU A 286 -0.18 -10.16 13.81
CA GLU A 286 -0.93 -10.57 12.62
C GLU A 286 -2.00 -9.52 12.27
N SER A 287 -2.04 -9.04 11.02
CA SER A 287 -3.11 -8.18 10.51
C SER A 287 -3.96 -8.92 9.49
N LEU A 288 -5.30 -8.83 9.61
CA LEU A 288 -6.26 -9.42 8.69
C LEU A 288 -7.35 -8.40 8.34
N ARG A 289 -7.41 -7.97 7.08
CA ARG A 289 -8.33 -6.90 6.63
C ARG A 289 -8.30 -5.68 7.55
N ALA A 290 -7.12 -5.32 8.02
CA ALA A 290 -6.90 -4.22 8.95
C ALA A 290 -6.16 -3.07 8.26
N ASN A 291 -6.35 -1.86 8.76
CA ASN A 291 -5.53 -0.71 8.39
C ASN A 291 -4.58 -0.40 9.55
N VAL A 292 -3.29 -0.57 9.34
CA VAL A 292 -2.28 -0.51 10.39
C VAL A 292 -1.30 0.62 10.12
N SER A 293 -1.13 1.52 11.09
CA SER A 293 -0.11 2.56 11.09
C SER A 293 0.93 2.26 12.16
N LEU A 294 2.19 2.14 11.76
CA LEU A 294 3.33 1.85 12.63
C LEU A 294 4.30 3.02 12.58
N ASN A 295 4.55 3.64 13.73
CA ASN A 295 5.51 4.73 13.89
C ASN A 295 6.46 4.44 15.07
N ASP A 296 7.77 4.42 14.83
CA ASP A 296 8.78 4.06 15.87
C ASP A 296 8.47 2.70 16.52
N VAL A 297 8.21 1.69 15.69
CA VAL A 297 7.82 0.34 16.13
C VAL A 297 8.88 -0.70 15.79
N SER A 298 9.22 -1.56 16.76
CA SER A 298 9.99 -2.77 16.49
C SER A 298 9.15 -4.02 16.73
N SER A 299 9.12 -4.97 15.79
CA SER A 299 8.42 -6.24 15.96
C SER A 299 9.28 -7.41 15.49
N ALA A 300 9.37 -8.48 16.28
CA ALA A 300 10.15 -9.64 15.87
C ALA A 300 9.57 -10.37 14.66
N ARG A 301 8.25 -10.36 14.49
CA ARG A 301 7.57 -10.94 13.32
C ARG A 301 6.26 -10.21 13.05
N TRP A 302 5.99 -9.96 11.78
CA TRP A 302 4.71 -9.42 11.31
C TRP A 302 4.14 -10.26 10.16
N VAL A 303 2.88 -10.65 10.25
CA VAL A 303 2.17 -11.34 9.17
C VAL A 303 0.95 -10.51 8.77
N SER A 304 0.84 -10.15 7.51
CA SER A 304 -0.27 -9.33 7.02
C SER A 304 -1.06 -10.05 5.93
N LYS A 305 -2.39 -10.04 6.04
CA LYS A 305 -3.32 -10.67 5.10
C LYS A 305 -4.40 -9.67 4.71
N GLU A 306 -4.55 -9.39 3.41
CA GLU A 306 -5.59 -8.49 2.87
C GLU A 306 -5.64 -7.11 3.58
N SER A 307 -4.51 -6.61 4.07
CA SER A 307 -4.44 -5.43 4.94
C SER A 307 -3.63 -4.29 4.32
N GLU A 308 -3.79 -3.10 4.86
CA GLU A 308 -2.99 -1.92 4.51
C GLU A 308 -2.06 -1.54 5.66
N LEU A 309 -0.77 -1.38 5.37
CA LEU A 309 0.25 -1.00 6.34
C LEU A 309 0.88 0.34 5.93
N SER A 310 0.95 1.28 6.87
CA SER A 310 1.72 2.52 6.77
C SER A 310 2.89 2.46 7.75
N LEU A 311 4.10 2.66 7.24
CA LEU A 311 5.35 2.45 7.98
C LEU A 311 6.17 3.74 8.06
N GLU A 312 6.60 4.11 9.26
CA GLU A 312 7.56 5.18 9.55
C GLU A 312 8.48 4.73 10.71
N ASP A 313 9.80 4.73 10.49
CA ASP A 313 10.80 4.34 11.48
C ASP A 313 10.53 2.98 12.18
N VAL A 314 10.35 1.95 11.36
CA VAL A 314 10.03 0.59 11.84
C VAL A 314 11.18 -0.40 11.68
N SER A 315 11.23 -1.39 12.57
CA SER A 315 12.14 -2.53 12.44
C SER A 315 11.43 -3.86 12.64
N PHE A 316 11.70 -4.81 11.74
CA PHE A 316 11.15 -6.15 11.78
C PHE A 316 12.25 -7.19 11.91
N GLY A 317 11.95 -8.26 12.64
CA GLY A 317 12.82 -9.41 12.78
C GLY A 317 13.72 -9.36 14.00
N VAL A 318 14.31 -10.50 14.34
CA VAL A 318 15.31 -10.65 15.40
C VAL A 318 16.47 -11.52 14.95
N ASN A 319 17.64 -11.28 15.55
CA ASN A 319 18.84 -12.05 15.25
C ASN A 319 18.64 -13.55 15.53
N GLY A 320 18.94 -14.38 14.54
CA GLY A 320 18.85 -15.83 14.64
C GLY A 320 17.43 -16.40 14.47
N SER A 321 16.43 -15.58 14.16
CA SER A 321 15.10 -16.10 13.78
C SER A 321 15.19 -16.89 12.48
N THR A 322 14.60 -18.09 12.47
CA THR A 322 14.36 -18.89 11.26
C THR A 322 13.06 -18.53 10.56
N ASN A 323 12.20 -17.74 11.20
CA ASN A 323 10.97 -17.25 10.59
C ASN A 323 11.24 -15.92 9.86
N PRO A 324 10.48 -15.61 8.80
CA PRO A 324 10.56 -14.33 8.13
C PRO A 324 10.24 -13.18 9.10
N ALA A 325 10.87 -12.04 8.88
CA ALA A 325 10.63 -10.82 9.64
C ALA A 325 9.25 -10.24 9.32
N ILE A 326 8.87 -10.25 8.03
CA ILE A 326 7.55 -9.86 7.57
C ILE A 326 7.06 -10.79 6.44
N GLU A 327 5.79 -11.14 6.49
CA GLU A 327 5.08 -11.91 5.46
C GLU A 327 3.83 -11.14 5.03
N LEU A 328 3.68 -10.91 3.72
CA LEU A 328 2.58 -10.13 3.14
C LEU A 328 1.79 -11.01 2.17
N TYR A 329 0.51 -11.20 2.46
CA TYR A 329 -0.43 -11.90 1.59
C TYR A 329 -1.48 -10.91 1.11
N GLN A 330 -1.50 -10.61 -0.19
CA GLN A 330 -2.43 -9.68 -0.81
C GLN A 330 -2.58 -8.35 -0.03
N SER A 331 -1.48 -7.86 0.54
CA SER A 331 -1.46 -6.68 1.42
C SER A 331 -0.74 -5.52 0.76
N ASN A 332 -1.13 -4.29 1.10
CA ASN A 332 -0.52 -3.08 0.57
C ASN A 332 0.32 -2.40 1.65
N VAL A 333 1.55 -2.03 1.32
CA VAL A 333 2.46 -1.31 2.20
C VAL A 333 2.80 0.04 1.60
N SER A 334 2.68 1.09 2.41
CA SER A 334 3.13 2.44 2.12
C SER A 334 4.25 2.85 3.08
N HIS A 335 5.38 3.25 2.51
CA HIS A 335 6.56 3.72 3.24
C HIS A 335 7.01 5.05 2.61
N LEU A 336 6.55 6.16 3.20
CA LEU A 336 6.77 7.50 2.63
C LEU A 336 7.96 8.23 3.26
N ALA A 337 8.33 7.88 4.49
CA ALA A 337 9.40 8.52 5.24
C ALA A 337 9.98 7.58 6.31
N GLY A 338 11.12 7.98 6.88
CA GLY A 338 11.80 7.23 7.92
C GLY A 338 12.61 6.05 7.40
N GLN A 339 12.96 5.17 8.32
CA GLN A 339 13.72 3.95 8.08
C GLN A 339 12.82 2.71 8.23
N VAL A 340 12.97 1.75 7.32
CA VAL A 340 12.44 0.38 7.51
C VAL A 340 13.62 -0.59 7.58
N ALA A 341 13.76 -1.30 8.71
CA ALA A 341 14.80 -2.31 8.89
C ALA A 341 14.20 -3.72 8.93
N PHE A 342 14.86 -4.67 8.29
CA PHE A 342 14.55 -6.10 8.31
C PHE A 342 15.77 -6.90 8.74
N GLN A 343 15.59 -7.88 9.63
CA GLN A 343 16.64 -8.81 10.00
C GLN A 343 16.14 -10.25 10.14
N GLY A 344 16.87 -11.23 9.60
CA GLY A 344 16.46 -12.64 9.71
C GLY A 344 17.52 -13.62 9.24
N GLY A 345 17.38 -14.89 9.65
CA GLY A 345 18.29 -15.98 9.31
C GLY A 345 17.61 -17.27 8.82
N GLY A 346 16.34 -17.17 8.41
CA GLY A 346 15.52 -18.26 7.89
C GLY A 346 15.67 -18.50 6.38
N SER A 347 14.71 -19.18 5.76
CA SER A 347 14.70 -19.29 4.29
C SER A 347 14.61 -17.91 3.63
N VAL A 348 13.72 -17.05 4.13
CA VAL A 348 13.45 -15.71 3.61
C VAL A 348 13.35 -14.70 4.74
N VAL A 349 13.79 -13.45 4.52
CA VAL A 349 13.63 -12.36 5.50
C VAL A 349 12.32 -11.61 5.29
N VAL A 350 12.00 -11.25 4.04
CA VAL A 350 10.78 -10.54 3.64
C VAL A 350 10.07 -11.37 2.57
N GLY A 351 8.88 -11.88 2.87
CA GLY A 351 8.07 -12.66 1.92
C GLY A 351 6.84 -11.89 1.46
N MET A 352 6.57 -11.89 0.16
CA MET A 352 5.39 -11.24 -0.42
C MET A 352 4.71 -12.13 -1.46
N GLU A 353 3.44 -12.44 -1.19
CA GLU A 353 2.51 -13.18 -2.03
C GLU A 353 1.30 -12.28 -2.35
N GLY A 354 1.50 -11.37 -3.31
CA GLY A 354 0.47 -10.48 -3.83
C GLY A 354 0.36 -9.16 -3.08
N GLY A 355 -0.38 -8.22 -3.65
CA GLY A 355 -0.49 -6.84 -3.14
C GLY A 355 0.65 -5.95 -3.64
N SER A 356 1.02 -4.94 -2.85
CA SER A 356 2.04 -3.98 -3.24
C SER A 356 2.91 -3.47 -2.08
N TRP A 357 4.18 -3.20 -2.35
CA TRP A 357 5.08 -2.45 -1.47
C TRP A 357 5.51 -1.17 -2.18
N ASN A 358 5.18 0.00 -1.65
CA ASN A 358 5.52 1.29 -2.25
C ASN A 358 6.36 2.13 -1.30
N THR A 359 7.60 2.40 -1.69
CA THR A 359 8.51 3.32 -0.99
C THR A 359 8.75 4.59 -1.80
N ASP A 360 8.61 5.75 -1.18
CA ASP A 360 8.89 7.05 -1.81
C ASP A 360 9.75 7.97 -0.93
N GLY A 361 11.07 7.76 -0.90
CA GLY A 361 12.05 8.62 -0.21
C GLY A 361 12.67 8.05 1.07
N GLY A 362 12.09 7.00 1.66
CA GLY A 362 12.61 6.35 2.88
C GLY A 362 13.74 5.33 2.60
N ASN A 363 14.51 4.99 3.65
CA ASN A 363 15.61 4.02 3.53
C ASN A 363 15.18 2.62 3.98
N ILE A 364 15.67 1.59 3.28
CA ILE A 364 15.44 0.19 3.66
C ILE A 364 16.76 -0.45 4.06
N PHE A 365 16.81 -1.09 5.22
CA PHE A 365 17.97 -1.85 5.69
C PHE A 365 17.62 -3.32 5.76
N LEU A 366 18.21 -4.13 4.91
CA LEU A 366 18.03 -5.57 4.87
C LEU A 366 19.27 -6.26 5.46
N THR A 367 19.11 -6.94 6.59
CA THR A 367 20.18 -7.71 7.23
C THR A 367 19.90 -9.21 7.16
N MET A 368 20.63 -9.90 6.30
CA MET A 368 20.53 -11.34 6.10
C MET A 368 21.59 -12.06 6.95
N ARG A 369 21.19 -12.85 7.93
CA ARG A 369 22.10 -13.59 8.83
C ARG A 369 21.92 -15.10 8.65
N ASN A 370 22.57 -15.66 7.65
CA ASN A 370 22.39 -17.05 7.16
C ASN A 370 21.04 -17.30 6.46
N ALA A 371 20.36 -16.25 6.01
CA ALA A 371 19.16 -16.42 5.21
C ALA A 371 19.49 -16.79 3.76
N ASN A 372 18.70 -17.62 3.10
CA ASN A 372 18.91 -17.94 1.68
C ASN A 372 18.43 -16.79 0.77
N PHE A 373 17.27 -16.23 1.10
CA PHE A 373 16.62 -15.15 0.36
C PHE A 373 16.46 -13.92 1.24
N GLY A 374 16.77 -12.74 0.70
CA GLY A 374 16.55 -11.48 1.37
C GLY A 374 15.08 -11.07 1.27
N ILE A 375 14.73 -10.51 0.11
CA ILE A 375 13.35 -10.17 -0.26
C ILE A 375 12.87 -11.14 -1.35
N GLN A 376 11.75 -11.80 -1.11
CA GLN A 376 11.10 -12.69 -2.06
C GLN A 376 9.73 -12.11 -2.43
N VAL A 377 9.58 -11.71 -3.70
CA VAL A 377 8.32 -11.22 -4.26
C VAL A 377 7.79 -12.28 -5.22
N ASP A 378 6.98 -13.21 -4.73
CA ASP A 378 6.45 -14.31 -5.56
C ASP A 378 5.40 -13.79 -6.55
N THR A 379 4.49 -12.95 -6.06
CA THR A 379 3.46 -12.26 -6.87
C THR A 379 3.25 -10.83 -6.35
N GLY A 380 2.77 -9.92 -7.19
CA GLY A 380 2.49 -8.51 -6.82
C GLY A 380 3.56 -7.51 -7.23
N GLU A 381 3.53 -6.29 -6.68
CA GLU A 381 4.42 -5.19 -7.06
C GLU A 381 5.30 -4.68 -5.91
N TRP A 382 6.62 -4.61 -6.11
CA TRP A 382 7.53 -3.89 -5.23
C TRP A 382 8.09 -2.66 -5.94
N SER A 383 7.82 -1.47 -5.42
CA SER A 383 8.27 -0.19 -5.97
C SER A 383 9.08 0.58 -4.93
N HIS A 384 10.30 0.97 -5.29
CA HIS A 384 11.15 1.84 -4.50
C HIS A 384 11.59 3.03 -5.35
N ARG A 385 11.11 4.21 -4.98
CA ARG A 385 11.42 5.48 -5.64
C ARG A 385 12.12 6.40 -4.65
N ARG A 386 13.32 6.89 -5.00
CA ARG A 386 14.14 7.76 -4.14
C ARG A 386 14.53 7.10 -2.82
N GLY A 387 15.80 7.21 -2.44
CA GLY A 387 16.31 6.63 -1.19
C GLY A 387 17.35 5.54 -1.43
N THR A 388 17.70 4.83 -0.35
CA THR A 388 18.74 3.79 -0.38
C THR A 388 18.22 2.48 0.18
N MET A 389 18.53 1.37 -0.51
CA MET A 389 18.43 0.03 0.05
C MET A 389 19.82 -0.44 0.45
N PHE A 390 20.04 -0.63 1.76
CA PHE A 390 21.26 -1.18 2.31
C PHE A 390 21.09 -2.68 2.54
N VAL A 391 21.94 -3.49 1.94
CA VAL A 391 21.94 -4.94 2.10
C VAL A 391 23.21 -5.37 2.82
N SER A 392 23.05 -5.92 4.01
CA SER A 392 24.11 -6.52 4.79
C SER A 392 23.90 -8.02 4.86
N THR A 393 24.90 -8.79 4.45
CA THR A 393 24.83 -10.26 4.50
C THR A 393 25.90 -10.83 5.41
N ASN A 394 25.54 -11.89 6.12
CA ASN A 394 26.44 -12.77 6.85
C ASN A 394 26.15 -14.21 6.42
N GLY A 395 27.19 -14.97 6.10
CA GLY A 395 27.11 -16.26 5.41
C GLY A 395 27.16 -16.10 3.89
N ASN A 396 26.70 -17.13 3.17
CA ASN A 396 26.61 -17.17 1.72
C ASN A 396 25.12 -17.29 1.31
N PRO A 397 24.34 -16.20 1.42
CA PRO A 397 22.97 -16.19 0.91
C PRO A 397 22.94 -16.42 -0.61
N THR A 398 21.86 -17.03 -1.09
CA THR A 398 21.66 -17.24 -2.53
C THR A 398 21.27 -15.93 -3.20
N LEU A 399 20.16 -15.31 -2.79
CA LEU A 399 19.61 -14.11 -3.44
C LEU A 399 19.36 -12.98 -2.44
N ALA A 400 19.80 -11.74 -2.74
CA ALA A 400 19.34 -10.59 -1.97
C ALA A 400 17.90 -10.19 -2.33
N MET A 401 17.52 -10.26 -3.61
CA MET A 401 16.13 -10.12 -4.05
C MET A 401 15.75 -11.11 -5.15
N PHE A 402 14.55 -11.67 -5.02
CA PHE A 402 13.90 -12.51 -6.00
C PHE A 402 12.57 -11.89 -6.46
N SER A 403 12.41 -11.78 -7.77
CA SER A 403 11.16 -11.41 -8.45
C SER A 403 10.60 -12.65 -9.15
N GLY A 404 9.55 -13.24 -8.60
CA GLY A 404 8.86 -14.41 -9.15
C GLY A 404 8.12 -14.12 -10.46
N PRO A 405 7.69 -15.16 -11.20
CA PRO A 405 7.15 -15.03 -12.56
C PRO A 405 5.94 -14.08 -12.71
N GLU A 406 5.10 -13.95 -11.68
CA GLU A 406 3.92 -13.08 -11.69
C GLU A 406 4.14 -11.77 -10.90
N SER A 407 5.40 -11.42 -10.65
CA SER A 407 5.76 -10.22 -9.89
C SER A 407 6.32 -9.09 -10.77
N SER A 408 6.31 -7.88 -10.23
CA SER A 408 6.93 -6.70 -10.83
C SER A 408 7.74 -5.92 -9.80
N VAL A 409 9.03 -5.74 -10.04
CA VAL A 409 9.92 -4.90 -9.23
C VAL A 409 10.27 -3.63 -9.98
N ARG A 410 10.16 -2.47 -9.32
CA ARG A 410 10.40 -1.15 -9.89
C ARG A 410 11.33 -0.34 -9.00
N PHE A 411 12.47 0.05 -9.54
CA PHE A 411 13.48 0.89 -8.88
C PHE A 411 13.66 2.18 -9.66
N SER A 412 13.49 3.32 -9.00
CA SER A 412 13.60 4.63 -9.64
C SER A 412 14.37 5.61 -8.76
N ASN A 413 15.44 6.20 -9.32
CA ASN A 413 16.27 7.19 -8.63
C ASN A 413 16.74 6.73 -7.24
N MET A 414 17.14 5.46 -7.13
CA MET A 414 17.54 4.85 -5.85
C MET A 414 18.97 4.32 -5.89
N THR A 415 19.58 4.18 -4.71
CA THR A 415 20.87 3.51 -4.53
C THR A 415 20.67 2.18 -3.84
N TRP A 416 21.15 1.10 -4.43
CA TRP A 416 21.27 -0.20 -3.76
C TRP A 416 22.72 -0.35 -3.34
N ASP A 417 22.97 -0.56 -2.06
CA ASP A 417 24.32 -0.71 -1.50
C ASP A 417 24.43 -2.02 -0.73
N GLN A 418 25.13 -2.98 -1.32
CA GLN A 418 25.32 -4.31 -0.75
C GLN A 418 26.75 -4.48 -0.25
N SER A 419 26.90 -4.80 1.03
CA SER A 419 28.20 -4.93 1.69
C SER A 419 28.76 -6.37 1.73
N GLY A 420 27.90 -7.38 1.55
CA GLY A 420 28.31 -8.80 1.60
C GLY A 420 28.06 -9.56 0.30
N SER A 421 28.54 -10.80 0.24
CA SER A 421 28.41 -11.68 -0.94
C SER A 421 27.04 -12.35 -1.00
N THR A 422 26.59 -12.58 -2.24
CA THR A 422 25.41 -13.38 -2.64
C THR A 422 25.75 -14.12 -3.93
N ASP A 423 25.11 -15.26 -4.20
CA ASP A 423 25.21 -15.88 -5.52
C ASP A 423 24.63 -14.93 -6.59
N TYR A 424 23.47 -14.32 -6.30
CA TYR A 424 22.85 -13.31 -7.14
C TYR A 424 22.36 -12.13 -6.31
N SER A 425 22.65 -10.91 -6.74
CA SER A 425 22.14 -9.72 -6.03
C SER A 425 20.64 -9.55 -6.32
N ILE A 426 20.26 -9.57 -7.60
CA ILE A 426 18.86 -9.50 -8.04
C ILE A 426 18.59 -10.63 -9.03
N TYR A 427 17.55 -11.41 -8.78
CA TYR A 427 17.07 -12.48 -9.66
C TYR A 427 15.67 -12.17 -10.18
N VAL A 428 15.50 -12.23 -11.50
CA VAL A 428 14.29 -11.78 -12.18
C VAL A 428 13.69 -12.92 -13.00
N ALA A 429 12.62 -13.53 -12.48
CA ALA A 429 11.76 -14.44 -13.22
C ALA A 429 10.50 -13.74 -13.77
N GLY A 430 10.03 -12.69 -13.11
CA GLY A 430 8.93 -11.84 -13.57
C GLY A 430 9.42 -10.61 -14.32
N HIS A 431 9.02 -9.43 -13.84
CA HIS A 431 9.39 -8.14 -14.44
C HIS A 431 10.26 -7.30 -13.50
N ALA A 432 11.33 -6.71 -14.03
CA ALA A 432 12.16 -5.72 -13.34
C ALA A 432 12.34 -4.45 -14.19
N TYR A 433 12.05 -3.30 -13.59
CA TYR A 433 12.24 -1.98 -14.21
C TYR A 433 13.13 -1.12 -13.33
N ILE A 434 14.33 -0.80 -13.80
CA ILE A 434 15.35 -0.07 -13.05
C ILE A 434 15.67 1.21 -13.83
N THR A 435 15.45 2.38 -13.23
CA THR A 435 15.64 3.68 -13.90
C THR A 435 16.38 4.66 -13.00
N ASP A 436 17.34 5.39 -13.56
CA ASP A 436 18.15 6.39 -12.84
C ASP A 436 18.77 5.85 -11.53
N SER A 437 19.10 4.55 -11.48
CA SER A 437 19.45 3.87 -10.23
C SER A 437 20.87 3.30 -10.25
N ASN A 438 21.50 3.26 -9.08
CA ASN A 438 22.85 2.70 -8.92
C ASN A 438 22.79 1.42 -8.08
N ILE A 439 23.09 0.28 -8.71
CA ILE A 439 23.11 -1.03 -8.07
C ILE A 439 24.54 -1.42 -7.71
N ARG A 440 24.97 -1.04 -6.51
CA ARG A 440 26.30 -1.36 -5.99
C ARG A 440 26.26 -2.71 -5.31
N THR A 441 26.71 -3.72 -6.03
CA THR A 441 26.84 -5.06 -5.49
C THR A 441 28.16 -5.15 -4.73
N GLY A 442 28.17 -5.89 -3.62
CA GLY A 442 29.40 -6.05 -2.84
C GLY A 442 30.50 -6.69 -3.68
N ASN A 443 31.77 -6.43 -3.35
CA ASN A 443 32.99 -6.88 -4.04
C ASN A 443 33.12 -8.41 -4.30
N ARG A 444 32.12 -9.20 -3.95
CA ARG A 444 32.10 -10.67 -3.97
C ARG A 444 30.72 -11.26 -4.29
N SER A 445 29.81 -10.49 -4.88
CA SER A 445 28.57 -11.10 -5.41
C SER A 445 28.92 -11.81 -6.71
N ASP A 446 28.50 -13.07 -6.88
CA ASP A 446 28.87 -13.82 -8.09
C ASP A 446 28.19 -13.23 -9.32
N VAL A 447 26.91 -12.90 -9.20
CA VAL A 447 26.12 -12.24 -10.25
C VAL A 447 25.43 -10.98 -9.72
N GLY A 448 25.48 -9.91 -10.51
CA GLY A 448 24.73 -8.69 -10.25
C GLY A 448 23.23 -8.90 -10.48
N ILE A 449 22.85 -9.09 -11.74
CA ILE A 449 21.45 -9.35 -12.12
C ILE A 449 21.35 -10.62 -12.96
N HIS A 450 20.43 -11.52 -12.61
CA HIS A 450 20.09 -12.69 -13.40
C HIS A 450 18.66 -12.64 -13.92
N THR A 451 18.43 -13.04 -15.17
CA THR A 451 17.11 -13.12 -15.79
C THR A 451 16.77 -14.54 -16.20
N ASP A 452 15.56 -14.97 -15.86
CA ASP A 452 15.03 -16.30 -16.16
C ASP A 452 14.26 -16.34 -17.49
N ALA A 453 14.00 -17.53 -18.01
CA ALA A 453 13.25 -17.70 -19.25
C ALA A 453 11.87 -17.02 -19.21
N GLY A 454 11.58 -16.16 -20.18
CA GLY A 454 10.31 -15.41 -20.27
C GLY A 454 10.25 -14.11 -19.45
N SER A 455 11.23 -13.83 -18.60
CA SER A 455 11.28 -12.61 -17.79
C SER A 455 11.44 -11.33 -18.62
N VAL A 456 11.16 -10.16 -18.00
CA VAL A 456 11.37 -8.84 -18.62
C VAL A 456 12.28 -8.00 -17.73
N LEU A 457 13.38 -7.50 -18.29
CA LEU A 457 14.28 -6.56 -17.62
C LEU A 457 14.41 -5.28 -18.44
N ARG A 458 14.12 -4.13 -17.84
CA ARG A 458 14.35 -2.82 -18.45
C ARG A 458 15.23 -1.96 -17.54
N MET A 459 16.35 -1.50 -18.06
CA MET A 459 17.32 -0.70 -17.31
C MET A 459 17.62 0.60 -18.05
N ASN A 460 17.27 1.75 -17.49
CA ASN A 460 17.48 3.06 -18.13
C ASN A 460 18.33 3.97 -17.25
N ASN A 461 19.38 4.56 -17.83
CA ASN A 461 20.30 5.47 -17.15
C ASN A 461 20.75 4.91 -15.77
N SER A 462 21.07 3.62 -15.74
CA SER A 462 21.35 2.90 -14.50
C SER A 462 22.75 2.29 -14.51
N VAL A 463 23.24 1.93 -13.34
CA VAL A 463 24.59 1.38 -13.17
C VAL A 463 24.53 0.07 -12.39
N ILE A 464 25.26 -0.95 -12.83
CA ILE A 464 25.55 -2.16 -12.04
C ILE A 464 27.02 -2.13 -11.66
N GLY A 465 27.30 -2.15 -10.36
CA GLY A 465 28.64 -2.10 -9.79
C GLY A 465 29.31 -0.72 -9.92
N THR A 466 30.55 -0.66 -9.44
CA THR A 466 31.48 0.46 -9.58
C THR A 466 32.90 -0.10 -9.68
N ASN A 467 33.89 0.74 -10.01
CA ASN A 467 35.31 0.33 -10.04
C ASN A 467 35.81 -0.30 -8.73
N SER A 468 35.25 0.10 -7.58
CA SER A 468 35.66 -0.36 -6.24
C SER A 468 34.71 -1.39 -5.60
N ALA A 469 33.58 -1.68 -6.25
CA ALA A 469 32.51 -2.56 -5.76
C ALA A 469 31.81 -3.18 -6.98
N ARG A 470 32.32 -4.32 -7.47
CA ARG A 470 31.83 -4.98 -8.68
C ARG A 470 31.50 -6.45 -8.42
N PRO A 471 30.44 -7.00 -9.06
CA PRO A 471 30.16 -8.42 -9.02
C PRO A 471 31.16 -9.20 -9.90
N GLY A 472 31.21 -10.52 -9.71
CA GLY A 472 31.94 -11.44 -10.59
C GLY A 472 31.44 -11.35 -12.03
N VAL A 473 30.12 -11.42 -12.21
CA VAL A 473 29.41 -11.24 -13.49
C VAL A 473 28.37 -10.14 -13.32
N GLY A 474 28.33 -9.19 -14.24
CA GLY A 474 27.41 -8.06 -14.16
C GLY A 474 25.95 -8.45 -14.38
N LEU A 475 25.69 -9.11 -15.51
CA LEU A 475 24.37 -9.56 -15.94
C LEU A 475 24.47 -10.93 -16.60
N THR A 476 23.54 -11.84 -16.29
CA THR A 476 23.41 -13.15 -16.94
C THR A 476 21.97 -13.37 -17.40
N ASP A 477 21.79 -13.95 -18.59
CA ASP A 477 20.47 -14.21 -19.16
C ASP A 477 20.26 -15.70 -19.48
N ALA A 478 19.13 -16.25 -19.01
CA ALA A 478 18.68 -17.62 -19.24
C ALA A 478 17.46 -17.71 -20.19
N GLY A 479 17.19 -16.66 -20.98
CA GLY A 479 16.15 -16.66 -22.01
C GLY A 479 15.01 -15.68 -21.74
N ALA A 480 15.32 -14.50 -21.19
CA ALA A 480 14.37 -13.42 -21.00
C ALA A 480 13.60 -13.11 -22.29
N SER A 481 12.32 -12.76 -22.15
CA SER A 481 11.50 -12.32 -23.29
C SER A 481 11.91 -10.92 -23.77
N THR A 482 12.45 -10.08 -22.87
CA THR A 482 12.96 -8.76 -23.22
C THR A 482 14.02 -8.32 -22.22
N ILE A 483 15.16 -7.87 -22.74
CA ILE A 483 16.13 -7.07 -21.99
C ILE A 483 16.40 -5.79 -22.78
N SER A 484 16.20 -4.62 -22.18
CA SER A 484 16.37 -3.35 -22.91
C SER A 484 16.76 -2.15 -22.06
N GLY A 485 17.28 -1.11 -22.73
CA GLY A 485 17.54 0.22 -22.17
C GLY A 485 19.00 0.68 -22.29
N ASN A 486 19.45 1.53 -21.36
CA ASN A 486 20.82 2.04 -21.26
C ASN A 486 21.37 1.83 -19.84
N VAL A 487 22.44 1.03 -19.75
CA VAL A 487 23.08 0.66 -18.49
C VAL A 487 24.60 0.73 -18.61
N SER A 488 25.26 1.17 -17.54
CA SER A 488 26.71 1.02 -17.35
C SER A 488 26.99 -0.16 -16.43
N VAL A 489 27.80 -1.11 -16.86
CA VAL A 489 28.10 -2.32 -16.07
C VAL A 489 29.60 -2.37 -15.74
N TYR A 490 29.90 -2.48 -14.46
CA TYR A 490 31.24 -2.77 -13.92
C TYR A 490 31.22 -4.18 -13.36
N ALA A 491 32.01 -5.09 -13.92
CA ALA A 491 32.07 -6.50 -13.49
C ALA A 491 33.51 -7.04 -13.58
N GLY A 492 33.81 -8.10 -12.81
CA GLY A 492 35.10 -8.79 -12.90
C GLY A 492 35.26 -9.61 -14.18
N THR A 493 34.18 -10.21 -14.64
CA THR A 493 34.11 -10.95 -15.91
C THR A 493 32.91 -10.46 -16.70
N CYS A 494 33.14 -10.19 -17.97
CA CYS A 494 32.09 -9.96 -18.94
C CYS A 494 31.89 -11.22 -19.77
N THR A 495 30.98 -12.10 -19.34
CA THR A 495 30.57 -13.24 -20.15
C THR A 495 29.31 -12.87 -20.92
N ALA A 496 29.40 -12.83 -22.25
CA ALA A 496 28.23 -12.82 -23.11
C ALA A 496 27.62 -14.23 -23.14
N GLN A 497 26.76 -14.55 -22.17
CA GLN A 497 25.85 -15.68 -22.26
C GLN A 497 24.42 -15.13 -22.18
N GLY A 498 23.76 -15.12 -23.33
CA GLY A 498 22.50 -14.43 -23.63
C GLY A 498 22.52 -14.03 -25.10
N LEU A 499 21.43 -14.20 -25.83
CA LEU A 499 21.35 -13.87 -27.27
C LEU A 499 21.48 -12.35 -27.44
N TYR A 500 22.63 -11.88 -27.91
CA TYR A 500 22.82 -10.49 -28.36
C TYR A 500 22.62 -10.49 -29.88
N GLU A 501 21.53 -9.90 -30.36
CA GLU A 501 21.36 -9.61 -31.80
C GLU A 501 21.48 -8.10 -32.05
N ASP A 502 22.19 -7.81 -33.13
CA ASP A 502 22.77 -6.54 -33.57
C ASP A 502 21.70 -5.52 -34.03
N ASP A 503 21.87 -4.24 -33.68
CA ASP A 503 22.34 -3.20 -34.61
C ASP A 503 22.44 -1.84 -33.88
N SER A 504 23.32 -0.95 -34.35
CA SER A 504 23.72 0.40 -33.86
C SER A 504 24.87 0.47 -32.84
N GLU A 505 26.07 0.77 -33.36
CA GLU A 505 27.32 1.22 -32.71
C GLU A 505 27.45 0.93 -31.20
N VAL A 506 27.66 -0.34 -30.85
CA VAL A 506 28.27 -0.68 -29.56
C VAL A 506 29.78 -0.45 -29.68
N LYS A 507 30.26 0.66 -29.13
CA LYS A 507 31.70 0.89 -28.96
C LYS A 507 32.20 0.11 -27.74
N VAL A 508 32.38 -1.20 -27.88
CA VAL A 508 33.08 -1.96 -26.85
C VAL A 508 34.58 -1.72 -27.01
N THR A 509 35.18 -1.04 -26.03
CA THR A 509 36.63 -0.85 -26.01
C THR A 509 37.23 -1.98 -25.17
N TYR A 510 37.70 -3.05 -25.81
CA TYR A 510 38.44 -4.12 -25.14
C TYR A 510 39.94 -3.77 -25.12
N GLU A 511 40.63 -3.95 -23.99
CA GLU A 511 42.09 -3.95 -23.99
C GLU A 511 42.68 -5.27 -24.52
N LEU A 512 41.96 -6.40 -24.42
CA LEU A 512 42.25 -7.70 -25.03
C LEU A 512 40.94 -8.50 -25.19
N ALA A 513 40.63 -9.03 -26.39
CA ALA A 513 39.45 -9.88 -26.62
C ALA A 513 39.85 -11.33 -26.92
N TYR A 514 39.11 -12.28 -26.34
CA TYR A 514 39.19 -13.71 -26.66
C TYR A 514 37.82 -14.17 -27.17
N LEU A 515 37.77 -14.71 -28.39
CA LEU A 515 36.59 -15.37 -28.95
C LEU A 515 36.70 -16.88 -28.75
N ALA A 516 35.70 -17.48 -28.12
CA ALA A 516 35.57 -18.93 -28.01
C ALA A 516 34.59 -19.43 -29.07
N TRP A 517 35.11 -20.18 -30.05
CA TRP A 517 34.28 -20.87 -31.04
C TRP A 517 33.67 -22.15 -30.45
N PRO A 518 32.59 -22.71 -31.04
CA PRO A 518 31.91 -23.93 -30.54
C PRO A 518 32.78 -25.19 -30.40
N HIS A 519 34.04 -25.13 -30.84
CA HIS A 519 35.02 -26.21 -30.76
C HIS A 519 36.22 -25.91 -29.84
N GLY A 520 36.15 -24.87 -29.00
CA GLY A 520 37.14 -24.64 -27.94
C GLY A 520 38.50 -24.10 -28.39
N ALA A 521 38.63 -23.61 -29.62
CA ALA A 521 39.80 -22.85 -30.05
C ALA A 521 39.67 -21.38 -29.61
N ILE A 522 40.73 -20.87 -28.97
CA ILE A 522 40.88 -19.46 -28.58
C ILE A 522 41.86 -18.83 -29.58
N GLU A 523 41.40 -17.85 -30.35
CA GLU A 523 42.28 -17.01 -31.17
C GLU A 523 42.26 -15.56 -30.67
N THR A 524 43.42 -14.91 -30.78
CA THR A 524 43.61 -13.49 -30.47
C THR A 524 43.31 -12.70 -31.74
N MET A 525 42.30 -11.82 -31.69
CA MET A 525 42.03 -10.89 -32.80
C MET A 525 42.67 -9.52 -32.54
N PRO A 526 43.23 -8.87 -33.58
CA PRO A 526 43.68 -7.49 -33.50
C PRO A 526 42.53 -6.54 -33.18
N THR A 527 42.88 -5.40 -32.57
CA THR A 527 41.97 -4.37 -32.05
C THR A 527 41.05 -3.67 -33.07
N ASP A 528 41.09 -4.06 -34.34
CA ASP A 528 40.51 -3.35 -35.48
C ASP A 528 39.75 -4.24 -36.49
N ALA A 529 39.35 -5.46 -36.11
CA ALA A 529 38.58 -6.33 -37.01
C ALA A 529 37.08 -5.92 -37.09
N THR A 530 36.62 -5.54 -38.29
CA THR A 530 35.20 -5.27 -38.62
C THR A 530 34.57 -6.53 -39.24
N VAL A 531 33.36 -6.91 -38.82
CA VAL A 531 32.58 -8.03 -39.41
C VAL A 531 31.39 -7.44 -40.17
N ASP A 532 31.33 -7.70 -41.49
CA ASP A 532 30.30 -7.15 -42.37
C ASP A 532 29.04 -8.03 -42.41
N SER A 533 27.92 -7.47 -41.92
CA SER A 533 26.51 -7.85 -42.12
C SER A 533 25.87 -8.96 -41.26
N PRO A 534 24.96 -8.58 -40.36
CA PRO A 534 23.71 -9.31 -40.16
C PRO A 534 22.46 -8.42 -40.32
N GLU A 535 21.33 -9.02 -40.74
CA GLU A 535 20.03 -8.36 -40.96
C GLU A 535 19.03 -8.70 -39.82
N ILE A 536 18.27 -7.69 -39.34
CA ILE A 536 16.98 -7.72 -38.55
C ILE A 536 17.14 -7.98 -37.02
N ALA A 537 16.42 -7.41 -36.02
CA ALA A 537 15.70 -6.14 -35.76
C ALA A 537 15.40 -5.96 -34.23
N GLU A 538 15.83 -4.81 -33.66
CA GLU A 538 15.44 -4.03 -32.44
C GLU A 538 15.56 -4.60 -30.98
N TYR A 539 16.15 -3.96 -29.94
CA TYR A 539 17.24 -2.95 -29.74
C TYR A 539 17.62 -2.87 -28.22
N PHE A 540 18.91 -2.92 -27.87
CA PHE A 540 19.51 -2.13 -26.77
C PHE A 540 20.06 -0.83 -27.37
N GLN A 541 19.73 0.35 -26.84
CA GLN A 541 20.15 1.61 -27.46
C GLN A 541 21.54 2.11 -27.05
N ARG A 542 22.18 1.51 -26.03
CA ARG A 542 23.58 1.72 -25.61
C ARG A 542 23.78 1.01 -24.27
N ALA A 543 24.44 -0.15 -24.24
CA ALA A 543 25.05 -0.65 -23.01
C ALA A 543 26.53 -0.30 -23.04
N THR A 544 27.00 0.51 -22.09
CA THR A 544 28.46 0.72 -21.93
C THR A 544 28.95 -0.34 -20.95
N ILE A 545 29.53 -1.41 -21.48
CA ILE A 545 30.09 -2.49 -20.67
C ILE A 545 31.56 -2.15 -20.42
N ASN A 546 31.90 -1.80 -19.17
CA ASN A 546 33.27 -1.56 -18.73
C ASN A 546 33.78 -2.80 -17.98
N CYS A 547 34.54 -3.64 -18.68
CA CYS A 547 35.21 -4.81 -18.11
C CYS A 547 36.62 -4.39 -17.65
N LEU A 548 36.98 -4.68 -16.41
CA LEU A 548 38.30 -4.32 -15.83
C LEU A 548 38.97 -5.51 -15.14
#